data_AF-A0A392QX39-F1
#
_entry.id   AF-A0A392QX39-F1
#
_cell.length_a   1.000
_cell.length_b   1.000
_cell.length_c   1.000
_cell.angle_alpha   90.00
_cell.angle_beta   90.00
_cell.angle_gamma   90.00
#
_symmetry.space_group_name_H-M   'P 1'
#
loop_
_entity.id
_entity.type
_entity.pdbx_description
1 polymer ?
#
loop_
_entity_poly.entity_id
_entity_poly.type
_entity_poly.pdbx_seq_one_letter_code
_entity_poly.pdbx_strand_id
1 'polypeptide(L)'
;MATLDEETLPATTIELFTKGQEYNAYEVQRERRTIDLSANNLSGDLPLELFRLVQVQTLNLSHNNLNGTIPKIIGGMKKLESLDLSNNKFCGEIPQSMALLNFLEYLNLSYNNLNGKIPIGTQLQTFDASS
;
A
#
# COMPACT_ATOMS: atom_id res chain seq x y z
N MET A 1 -27.32 -10.86 27.49
CA MET A 1 -26.52 -9.67 27.16
C MET A 1 -25.09 -10.18 27.02
N ALA A 2 -24.69 -10.53 25.79
CA ALA A 2 -23.43 -11.22 25.53
C ALA A 2 -22.28 -10.20 25.60
N THR A 3 -21.32 -10.47 26.46
CA THR A 3 -20.01 -9.82 26.48
C THR A 3 -19.28 -10.20 25.21
N LEU A 4 -18.86 -9.21 24.42
CA LEU A 4 -17.92 -9.41 23.33
C LEU A 4 -16.58 -9.80 23.97
N ASP A 5 -16.18 -11.04 23.75
CA ASP A 5 -14.85 -11.52 24.09
C ASP A 5 -13.82 -10.70 23.29
N GLU A 6 -12.93 -10.01 23.99
CA GLU A 6 -11.69 -9.49 23.40
C GLU A 6 -10.88 -10.71 22.94
N GLU A 7 -10.90 -10.95 21.63
CA GLU A 7 -10.09 -11.95 20.97
C GLU A 7 -8.60 -11.56 21.17
N THR A 8 -8.01 -12.12 22.21
CA THR A 8 -6.59 -11.95 22.54
C THR A 8 -5.78 -12.73 21.51
N LEU A 9 -5.39 -12.04 20.42
CA LEU A 9 -4.43 -12.56 19.47
C LEU A 9 -3.17 -13.05 20.23
N PRO A 10 -2.61 -14.23 19.91
CA PRO A 10 -1.43 -14.71 20.59
C PRO A 10 -0.23 -13.81 20.22
N ALA A 11 0.16 -12.93 21.14
CA ALA A 11 1.39 -12.16 20.99
C ALA A 11 2.58 -13.13 21.06
N THR A 12 3.35 -13.23 19.98
CA THR A 12 4.65 -13.93 20.03
C THR A 12 5.51 -13.20 21.07
N THR A 13 5.99 -13.93 22.08
CA THR A 13 6.90 -13.35 23.08
C THR A 13 8.32 -13.54 22.59
N ILE A 14 9.10 -12.45 22.53
CA ILE A 14 10.53 -12.48 22.28
C ILE A 14 11.23 -12.30 23.63
N GLU A 15 12.03 -13.29 24.03
CA GLU A 15 12.90 -13.20 25.20
C GLU A 15 14.15 -12.37 24.84
N LEU A 16 14.38 -11.29 25.57
CA LEU A 16 15.53 -10.41 25.41
C LEU A 16 16.41 -10.50 26.66
N PHE A 17 17.69 -10.84 26.49
CA PHE A 17 18.66 -10.82 27.57
C PHE A 17 19.60 -9.63 27.41
N THR A 18 19.49 -8.62 28.29
CA THR A 18 20.39 -7.47 28.29
C THR A 18 20.97 -7.25 29.68
N LYS A 19 22.30 -7.08 29.77
CA LYS A 19 23.02 -6.87 31.06
C LYS A 19 22.70 -7.94 32.13
N GLY A 20 22.40 -9.17 31.72
CA GLY A 20 22.02 -10.27 32.63
C GLY A 20 20.59 -10.18 33.17
N GLN A 21 19.76 -9.27 32.65
CA GLN A 21 18.34 -9.16 32.96
C GLN A 21 17.51 -9.72 31.78
N GLU A 22 16.47 -10.48 32.11
CA GLU A 22 15.51 -11.03 31.16
C GLU A 22 14.33 -10.07 30.99
N TYR A 23 13.95 -9.82 29.74
CA TYR A 23 12.81 -8.98 29.36
C TYR A 23 11.91 -9.73 28.38
N ASN A 24 10.61 -9.75 28.67
CA ASN A 24 9.60 -10.23 27.74
C ASN A 24 9.15 -9.06 26.85
N ALA A 25 9.49 -9.11 25.57
CA ALA A 25 8.95 -8.20 24.57
C ALA A 25 7.77 -8.85 23.84
N TYR A 26 6.68 -8.09 23.66
CA TYR A 26 5.50 -8.54 22.94
C TYR A 26 5.61 -8.15 21.47
N GLU A 27 5.59 -9.13 20.57
CA GLU A 27 5.43 -8.87 19.14
C GLU A 27 3.96 -8.52 18.87
N VAL A 28 3.71 -7.31 18.39
CA VAL A 28 2.38 -6.89 17.97
C VAL A 28 2.17 -7.37 16.54
N GLN A 29 1.37 -8.43 16.36
CA GLN A 29 0.92 -8.82 15.02
C GLN A 29 0.01 -7.71 14.47
N ARG A 30 0.50 -6.96 13.48
CA ARG A 30 -0.33 -6.00 12.75
C ARG A 30 -1.03 -6.72 11.61
N GLU A 31 -2.33 -6.93 11.72
CA GLU A 31 -3.13 -7.37 10.58
C GLU A 31 -3.11 -6.29 9.50
N ARG A 32 -2.51 -6.61 8.35
CA ARG A 32 -2.44 -5.68 7.22
C ARG A 32 -3.65 -5.89 6.30
N ARG A 33 -4.46 -4.85 6.11
CA ARG A 33 -5.61 -4.91 5.18
C ARG A 33 -5.12 -4.87 3.73
N THR A 34 -5.06 -6.05 3.13
CA THR A 34 -4.43 -6.28 1.83
C THR A 34 -5.48 -6.62 0.78
N ILE A 35 -5.36 -6.01 -0.40
CA ILE A 35 -6.02 -6.42 -1.62
C ILE A 35 -4.92 -6.78 -2.62
N ASP A 36 -4.83 -8.07 -2.95
CA ASP A 36 -3.94 -8.57 -4.00
C ASP A 36 -4.77 -9.18 -5.11
N LEU A 37 -4.73 -8.56 -6.28
CA LEU A 37 -5.34 -9.02 -7.52
C LEU A 37 -4.29 -9.13 -8.63
N SER A 38 -3.02 -9.25 -8.26
CA SER A 38 -1.92 -9.33 -9.20
C SER A 38 -1.94 -10.61 -10.04
N ALA A 39 -1.22 -10.60 -11.16
CA ALA A 39 -1.06 -11.75 -12.06
C ALA A 39 -2.40 -12.33 -12.55
N ASN A 40 -3.28 -11.44 -13.02
CA ASN A 40 -4.58 -11.78 -13.59
C ASN A 40 -4.73 -11.19 -15.00
N ASN A 41 -5.89 -11.42 -15.61
CA ASN A 41 -6.26 -10.84 -16.90
C ASN A 41 -7.25 -9.66 -16.77
N LEU A 42 -7.25 -8.95 -15.63
CA LEU A 42 -8.14 -7.81 -15.43
C LEU A 42 -7.85 -6.72 -16.46
N SER A 43 -8.88 -6.06 -16.97
CA SER A 43 -8.76 -5.07 -18.04
C SER A 43 -9.79 -3.96 -17.88
N GLY A 44 -9.58 -2.85 -18.59
CA GLY A 44 -10.39 -1.64 -18.46
C GLY A 44 -9.84 -0.69 -17.39
N ASP A 45 -10.58 0.39 -17.18
CA ASP A 45 -10.23 1.43 -16.21
C ASP A 45 -10.46 0.96 -14.77
N LEU A 46 -9.73 1.53 -13.82
CA LEU A 46 -9.99 1.30 -12.40
C LEU A 46 -11.31 1.98 -11.97
N PRO A 47 -12.23 1.27 -11.30
CA PRO A 47 -13.45 1.86 -10.77
C PRO A 47 -13.10 2.85 -9.64
N LEU A 48 -13.76 4.01 -9.62
CA LEU A 48 -13.51 5.05 -8.61
C LEU A 48 -13.82 4.57 -7.19
N GLU A 49 -14.72 3.59 -7.07
CA GLU A 49 -15.13 2.95 -5.83
C GLU A 49 -13.98 2.23 -5.12
N LEU A 50 -12.99 1.70 -5.85
CA LEU A 50 -11.81 1.05 -5.27
C LEU A 50 -11.07 2.01 -4.33
N PHE A 51 -10.98 3.29 -4.70
CA PHE A 51 -10.28 4.31 -3.93
C PHE A 51 -11.08 4.81 -2.72
N ARG A 52 -12.30 4.32 -2.51
CA ARG A 52 -13.09 4.56 -1.29
C ARG A 52 -12.76 3.58 -0.16
N LEU A 53 -11.96 2.55 -0.42
CA LEU A 53 -11.51 1.58 0.57
C LEU A 53 -10.37 2.16 1.42
N VAL A 54 -10.66 3.21 2.19
CA VAL A 54 -9.67 4.04 2.91
C VAL A 54 -8.91 3.31 4.03
N GLN A 55 -9.30 2.08 4.37
CA GLN A 55 -8.64 1.26 5.38
C GLN A 55 -7.58 0.33 4.78
N VAL A 56 -7.48 0.22 3.44
CA VAL A 56 -6.50 -0.64 2.76
C VAL A 56 -5.08 -0.09 3.00
N GLN A 57 -4.18 -1.01 3.31
CA GLN A 57 -2.75 -0.74 3.54
C GLN A 57 -1.88 -1.27 2.41
N THR A 58 -2.24 -2.41 1.81
CA THR A 58 -1.56 -2.92 0.61
C THR A 58 -2.56 -3.08 -0.52
N LEU A 59 -2.25 -2.47 -1.67
CA LEU A 59 -2.97 -2.65 -2.92
C LEU A 59 -1.99 -3.12 -3.99
N ASN A 60 -2.11 -4.38 -4.40
CA ASN A 60 -1.33 -4.96 -5.47
C ASN A 60 -2.25 -5.31 -6.66
N LEU A 61 -2.10 -4.57 -7.76
CA LEU A 61 -2.83 -4.79 -9.02
C LEU A 61 -1.86 -5.11 -10.16
N SER A 62 -0.62 -5.46 -9.84
CA SER A 62 0.44 -5.66 -10.82
C SER A 62 0.17 -6.82 -11.77
N HIS A 63 0.84 -6.85 -12.92
CA HIS A 63 0.73 -7.94 -13.89
C HIS A 63 -0.72 -8.20 -14.34
N ASN A 64 -1.37 -7.16 -14.88
CA ASN A 64 -2.72 -7.22 -15.44
C ASN A 64 -2.76 -6.49 -16.80
N ASN A 65 -3.96 -6.33 -17.37
CA ASN A 65 -4.23 -5.56 -18.59
C ASN A 65 -5.01 -4.26 -18.30
N LEU A 66 -4.92 -3.72 -17.09
CA LEU A 66 -5.63 -2.50 -16.68
C LEU A 66 -5.10 -1.30 -17.46
N ASN A 67 -6.00 -0.38 -17.82
CA ASN A 67 -5.66 0.78 -18.65
C ASN A 67 -6.29 2.07 -18.09
N GLY A 68 -6.23 3.14 -18.89
CA GLY A 68 -6.69 4.46 -18.47
C GLY A 68 -5.69 5.20 -17.58
N THR A 69 -6.17 6.24 -16.91
CA THR A 69 -5.34 7.08 -16.03
C THR A 69 -5.51 6.68 -14.57
N ILE A 70 -4.48 6.90 -13.75
CA ILE A 70 -4.59 6.74 -12.29
C ILE A 70 -5.48 7.89 -11.76
N PRO A 71 -6.63 7.61 -11.11
CA PRO A 71 -7.52 8.67 -10.65
C PRO A 71 -6.92 9.51 -9.51
N LYS A 72 -7.12 10.84 -9.55
CA LYS A 72 -6.67 11.76 -8.49
C LYS A 72 -7.20 11.40 -7.10
N ILE A 73 -8.32 10.71 -7.01
CA ILE A 73 -8.92 10.28 -5.73
C ILE A 73 -8.05 9.28 -4.96
N ILE A 74 -7.03 8.66 -5.60
CA ILE A 74 -6.07 7.77 -4.92
C ILE A 74 -5.42 8.41 -3.70
N GLY A 75 -5.19 9.74 -3.73
CA GLY A 75 -4.64 10.49 -2.59
C GLY A 75 -5.52 10.48 -1.33
N GLY A 76 -6.75 9.96 -1.41
CA GLY A 76 -7.66 9.73 -0.29
C GLY A 76 -7.41 8.43 0.48
N MET A 77 -6.61 7.50 -0.06
CA MET A 77 -6.28 6.22 0.59
C MET A 77 -5.19 6.42 1.66
N LYS A 78 -5.52 7.18 2.72
CA LYS A 78 -4.55 7.69 3.71
C LYS A 78 -3.80 6.63 4.51
N LYS A 79 -4.24 5.37 4.51
CA LYS A 79 -3.56 4.27 5.20
C LYS A 79 -2.68 3.42 4.28
N LEU A 80 -2.59 3.77 3.00
CA LEU A 80 -1.83 2.97 2.05
C LEU A 80 -0.33 3.02 2.35
N GLU A 81 0.23 1.84 2.60
CA GLU A 81 1.65 1.59 2.89
C GLU A 81 2.36 1.01 1.65
N SER A 82 1.66 0.21 0.84
CA SER A 82 2.24 -0.43 -0.35
C SER A 82 1.28 -0.34 -1.52
N LEU A 83 1.78 0.18 -2.65
CA LEU A 83 1.06 0.29 -3.91
C LEU A 83 1.89 -0.29 -5.05
N ASP A 84 1.40 -1.37 -5.65
CA ASP A 84 1.97 -1.92 -6.88
C ASP A 84 0.95 -1.87 -8.02
N LEU A 85 1.24 -1.04 -9.02
CA LEU A 85 0.47 -0.93 -10.26
C LEU A 85 1.32 -1.36 -11.47
N SER A 86 2.47 -1.99 -11.24
CA SER A 86 3.43 -2.30 -12.31
C SER A 86 2.88 -3.31 -13.31
N ASN A 87 3.48 -3.37 -14.49
CA ASN A 87 3.11 -4.35 -15.53
C ASN A 87 1.61 -4.26 -15.90
N ASN A 88 1.17 -3.06 -16.29
CA ASN A 88 -0.17 -2.74 -16.76
C ASN A 88 -0.07 -1.79 -17.97
N LYS A 89 -1.18 -1.16 -18.37
CA LYS A 89 -1.27 -0.23 -19.51
C LYS A 89 -1.76 1.15 -19.06
N PHE A 90 -1.48 1.55 -17.81
CA PHE A 90 -1.85 2.87 -17.30
C PHE A 90 -1.12 3.96 -18.08
N CYS A 91 -1.81 5.07 -18.38
CA CYS A 91 -1.28 6.18 -19.17
C CYS A 91 -1.52 7.54 -18.49
N GLY A 92 -0.94 8.59 -19.08
CA GLY A 92 -1.02 9.95 -18.56
C GLY A 92 -0.06 10.19 -17.39
N GLU A 93 -0.29 11.28 -16.66
CA GLU A 93 0.57 11.70 -15.56
C GLU A 93 0.26 10.94 -14.25
N ILE A 94 1.29 10.76 -13.42
CA ILE A 94 1.09 10.33 -12.03
C ILE A 94 0.38 11.48 -11.28
N PRO A 95 -0.78 11.26 -10.64
CA PRO A 95 -1.51 12.32 -9.97
C PRO A 95 -0.71 12.97 -8.85
N GLN A 96 -0.67 14.30 -8.84
CA GLN A 96 -0.04 15.07 -7.74
C GLN A 96 -0.62 14.73 -6.35
N SER A 97 -1.87 14.26 -6.29
CA SER A 97 -2.50 13.82 -5.05
C SER A 97 -1.88 12.56 -4.43
N MET A 98 -1.10 11.79 -5.19
CA MET A 98 -0.34 10.64 -4.67
C MET A 98 0.72 11.10 -3.64
N ALA A 99 1.19 12.35 -3.73
CA ALA A 99 2.07 12.96 -2.72
C ALA A 99 1.40 13.09 -1.33
N LEU A 100 0.08 12.91 -1.23
CA LEU A 100 -0.65 12.96 0.03
C LEU A 100 -0.76 11.60 0.74
N LEU A 101 -0.13 10.55 0.19
CA LEU A 101 -0.03 9.21 0.76
C LEU A 101 1.15 9.15 1.74
N ASN A 102 0.96 9.75 2.92
CA ASN A 102 2.04 9.99 3.87
C ASN A 102 2.65 8.73 4.51
N PHE A 103 2.02 7.57 4.35
CA PHE A 103 2.49 6.29 4.90
C PHE A 103 3.04 5.35 3.84
N LEU A 104 3.16 5.79 2.57
CA LEU A 104 3.58 4.94 1.48
C LEU A 104 5.06 4.54 1.62
N GLU A 105 5.32 3.28 1.88
CA GLU A 105 6.66 2.68 2.04
C GLU A 105 7.14 1.96 0.79
N TYR A 106 6.22 1.54 -0.07
CA TYR A 106 6.53 0.88 -1.34
C TYR A 106 5.63 1.42 -2.46
N LEU A 107 6.26 1.81 -3.57
CA LEU A 107 5.58 2.26 -4.77
C LEU A 107 6.25 1.65 -5.99
N ASN A 108 5.49 0.89 -6.77
CA ASN A 108 5.94 0.40 -8.06
C ASN A 108 4.93 0.73 -9.16
N LEU A 109 5.35 1.61 -10.08
CA LEU A 109 4.58 2.04 -11.25
C LEU A 109 5.24 1.63 -12.57
N SER A 110 6.32 0.84 -12.50
CA SER A 110 7.12 0.43 -13.66
C SER A 110 6.31 -0.36 -14.68
N TYR A 111 6.81 -0.45 -15.91
CA TYR A 111 6.15 -1.19 -17.00
C TYR A 111 4.68 -0.75 -17.22
N ASN A 112 4.48 0.55 -17.36
CA ASN A 112 3.24 1.20 -17.78
C ASN A 112 3.54 2.24 -18.90
N ASN A 113 2.51 2.92 -19.39
CA ASN A 113 2.59 4.00 -20.38
C ASN A 113 2.48 5.40 -19.74
N LEU A 114 2.93 5.54 -18.50
CA LEU A 114 2.89 6.80 -17.74
C LEU A 114 3.88 7.83 -18.32
N ASN A 115 3.54 9.11 -18.22
CA ASN A 115 4.34 10.22 -18.70
C ASN A 115 4.31 11.41 -17.72
N GLY A 116 4.91 12.53 -18.11
CA GLY A 116 4.96 13.74 -17.29
C GLY A 116 6.00 13.68 -16.18
N LYS A 117 5.80 14.50 -15.15
CA LYS A 117 6.73 14.63 -14.03
C LYS A 117 6.32 13.74 -12.87
N ILE A 118 7.31 13.21 -12.15
CA ILE A 118 7.09 12.57 -10.86
C ILE A 118 6.58 13.64 -9.88
N PRO A 119 5.45 13.40 -9.18
CA PRO A 119 4.92 14.34 -8.20
C PRO A 119 5.92 14.68 -7.10
N ILE A 120 5.91 15.94 -6.70
CA ILE A 120 6.79 16.47 -5.65
C ILE A 120 6.07 16.32 -4.31
N GLY A 121 6.73 15.78 -3.28
CA GLY A 121 6.15 15.60 -1.95
C GLY A 121 7.04 14.75 -1.04
N THR A 122 6.79 14.82 0.27
CA THR A 122 7.70 14.27 1.29
C THR A 122 7.99 12.79 1.05
N GLN A 123 6.97 11.96 0.88
CA GLN A 123 7.13 10.51 0.80
C GLN A 123 7.54 10.01 -0.59
N LEU A 124 7.11 10.67 -1.67
CA LEU A 124 7.47 10.23 -3.04
C LEU A 124 8.94 10.53 -3.39
N GLN A 125 9.54 11.51 -2.73
CA GLN A 125 10.94 11.88 -2.93
C GLN A 125 11.91 11.10 -2.04
N THR A 126 11.41 10.29 -1.10
CA THR A 126 12.27 9.42 -0.28
C THR A 126 12.61 8.09 -0.96
N PHE A 127 11.94 7.75 -2.06
CA PHE A 127 12.30 6.56 -2.84
C PHE A 127 13.59 6.83 -3.61
N ASP A 128 14.61 6.00 -3.36
CA ASP A 128 15.83 6.06 -4.15
C ASP A 128 15.52 5.66 -5.59
N ALA A 129 16.10 6.37 -6.56
CA ALA A 129 15.96 6.07 -7.97
C ALA A 129 16.65 4.75 -8.38
N SER A 130 17.36 4.10 -7.44
CA SER A 130 18.11 2.87 -7.64
C SER A 130 17.42 1.58 -7.15
N SER A 131 16.21 1.68 -6.57
CA SER A 131 15.46 0.54 -6.01
C SER A 131 14.52 -0.13 -7.01
#